data_AF-A0A968HFD6-F1
#
_entry.id   AF-A0A968HFD6-F1
#
_cell.length_a   1.000
_cell.length_b   1.000
_cell.length_c   1.000
_cell.angle_alpha   90.00
_cell.angle_beta   90.00
_cell.angle_gamma   90.00
#
_symmetry.space_group_name_H-M   'P 1'
#
loop_
_entity.id
_entity.type
_entity.pdbx_description
1 polymer ?
#
loop_
_entity_poly.entity_id
_entity_poly.type
_entity_poly.pdbx_seq_one_letter_code
_entity_poly.pdbx_strand_id
1 'polypeptide(L)'
;MRFTAHMNSEYEAPTNMPIDRDDVDRDEFPTEEDISAANSLLTESVAAQDYHHRTSDLVRLYLQEIGRVNLLGRDEEVQEAQQVQRYIKLLKLRNSAAKKEGGEFQRYVNAMEARSRLASQLGHTPSWQRWAREVNIEVPELKRLLAAGKQQWAELAGMGVAELEETLAKGIRAKERMIEANLRLVVSVAKKYQRRGLELLDLIQEGTLGLERAVEKFDPTKGYRFSTYSYWWIRQGITRA
;
A
#
# COMPACT_ATOMS: atom_id res chain seq x y z
N MET A 1 -23.12 1.94 35.25
CA MET A 1 -23.75 2.61 34.10
C MET A 1 -23.05 2.14 32.84
N ARG A 2 -23.76 1.40 31.98
CA ARG A 2 -23.25 0.84 30.72
C ARG A 2 -23.07 1.99 29.72
N PHE A 3 -21.89 2.13 29.13
CA PHE A 3 -21.70 2.86 27.88
C PHE A 3 -21.14 1.89 26.83
N THR A 4 -22.06 1.35 26.05
CA THR A 4 -21.79 0.60 24.81
C THR A 4 -21.54 1.61 23.70
N ALA A 5 -20.28 1.95 23.43
CA ALA A 5 -19.92 2.70 22.23
C ALA A 5 -19.75 1.73 21.06
N HIS A 6 -20.62 1.88 20.07
CA HIS A 6 -20.63 1.08 18.86
C HIS A 6 -19.34 1.34 18.06
N MET A 7 -18.55 0.29 17.83
CA MET A 7 -17.41 0.29 16.91
C MET A 7 -17.91 0.37 15.47
N ASN A 8 -17.87 1.55 14.85
CA ASN A 8 -18.04 1.69 13.41
C ASN A 8 -16.68 1.51 12.71
N SER A 9 -16.66 0.53 11.79
CA SER A 9 -15.51 -0.10 11.14
C SER A 9 -15.02 0.59 9.85
N GLU A 10 -15.36 1.85 9.61
CA GLU A 10 -14.95 2.58 8.39
C GLU A 10 -14.48 4.00 8.75
N TYR A 11 -13.23 4.13 9.21
CA TYR A 11 -12.58 5.44 9.28
C TYR A 11 -11.93 5.75 7.94
N GLU A 12 -12.66 6.47 7.07
CA GLU A 12 -12.04 7.23 5.99
C GLU A 12 -11.03 8.24 6.56
N ALA A 13 -10.03 8.65 5.76
CA ALA A 13 -9.25 9.83 6.13
C ALA A 13 -10.26 10.96 6.32
N PRO A 14 -10.23 11.71 7.44
CA PRO A 14 -11.24 12.75 7.66
C PRO A 14 -11.26 13.67 6.44
N THR A 15 -12.44 13.86 5.86
CA THR A 15 -12.66 14.48 4.53
C THR A 15 -12.10 15.89 4.46
N ASN A 16 -12.02 16.54 5.62
CA ASN A 16 -11.03 17.56 5.96
C ASN A 16 -10.05 16.91 6.93
N MET A 17 -8.76 16.79 6.59
CA MET A 17 -7.74 16.65 7.63
C MET A 17 -7.91 17.88 8.52
N PRO A 18 -8.37 17.77 9.79
CA PRO A 18 -8.28 18.88 10.68
C PRO A 18 -6.80 18.94 11.04
N ILE A 19 -6.00 19.57 10.19
CA ILE A 19 -4.84 20.27 10.70
C ILE A 19 -5.44 21.49 11.39
N ASP A 20 -6.19 21.29 12.47
CA ASP A 20 -6.26 22.35 13.44
C ASP A 20 -4.81 22.52 13.87
N ARG A 21 -4.27 23.73 13.69
CA ARG A 21 -2.85 24.01 13.88
C ARG A 21 -2.36 23.70 15.30
N ASP A 22 -3.29 23.35 16.18
CA ASP A 22 -3.15 23.20 17.62
C ASP A 22 -3.27 21.75 18.12
N ASP A 23 -3.71 20.77 17.30
CA ASP A 23 -3.88 19.35 17.72
C ASP A 23 -2.80 18.40 17.20
N VAL A 24 -1.88 18.90 16.35
CA VAL A 24 -0.65 18.20 16.00
C VAL A 24 0.49 19.10 16.42
N ASP A 25 1.23 18.69 17.46
CA ASP A 25 2.43 19.40 17.90
C ASP A 25 3.30 19.68 16.67
N ARG A 26 3.48 20.96 16.34
CA ARG A 26 4.26 21.39 15.17
C ARG A 26 5.68 20.82 15.19
N ASP A 27 6.18 20.53 16.39
CA ASP A 27 7.48 19.94 16.67
C ASP A 27 7.53 18.41 16.41
N GLU A 28 6.40 17.75 16.16
CA GLU A 28 6.36 16.33 15.77
C GLU A 28 6.39 16.10 14.25
N PHE A 29 6.14 17.12 13.43
CA PHE A 29 6.29 16.99 11.98
C PHE A 29 7.78 16.99 11.61
N PRO A 30 8.25 15.97 10.87
CA PRO A 30 9.59 16.00 10.33
C PRO A 30 9.71 17.19 9.36
N THR A 31 10.61 18.12 9.67
CA THR A 31 11.02 19.22 8.80
C THR A 31 11.65 18.67 7.51
N GLU A 32 11.77 19.48 6.45
CA GLU A 32 12.54 19.08 5.27
C GLU A 32 13.99 18.72 5.65
N GLU A 33 14.53 19.34 6.71
CA GLU A 33 15.80 18.98 7.33
C GLU A 33 15.76 17.61 8.02
N ASP A 34 14.68 17.22 8.71
CA ASP A 34 14.54 15.88 9.30
C ASP A 34 14.44 14.79 8.23
N ILE A 35 13.77 15.09 7.11
CA ILE A 35 13.66 14.18 5.95
C ILE A 35 15.02 14.06 5.25
N SER A 36 15.74 15.18 5.11
CA SER A 36 17.09 15.23 4.53
C SER A 36 18.14 14.60 5.45
N ALA A 37 18.06 14.84 6.76
CA ALA A 37 18.92 14.25 7.78
C ALA A 37 18.67 12.75 7.89
N ALA A 38 17.43 12.26 7.76
CA ALA A 38 17.16 10.83 7.64
C ALA A 38 17.87 10.20 6.44
N ASN A 39 18.02 10.95 5.33
CA ASN A 39 18.76 10.48 4.16
C ASN A 39 20.28 10.40 4.40
N SER A 40 20.86 11.34 5.16
CA SER A 40 22.29 11.32 5.55
C SER A 40 22.60 10.39 6.72
N LEU A 41 21.68 10.20 7.67
CA LEU A 41 21.83 9.33 8.85
C LEU A 41 21.76 7.84 8.52
N LEU A 42 21.34 7.48 7.31
CA LEU A 42 21.49 6.13 6.78
C LEU A 42 22.96 5.77 6.53
N THR A 43 23.88 6.75 6.57
CA THR A 43 25.31 6.57 6.33
C THR A 43 26.15 6.49 7.62
N GLU A 44 25.63 6.89 8.79
CA GLU A 44 26.47 7.11 10.00
C GLU A 44 26.21 6.21 11.23
N SER A 45 25.32 5.21 11.22
CA SER A 45 25.14 4.34 12.40
C SER A 45 25.92 3.01 12.33
N VAL A 46 27.25 3.09 12.23
CA VAL A 46 28.15 1.92 12.41
C VAL A 46 29.16 2.17 13.52
N ALA A 47 28.71 2.52 14.71
CA ALA A 47 29.53 2.46 15.92
C ALA A 47 28.67 2.53 17.19
N ALA A 48 28.20 1.39 17.68
CA ALA A 48 28.25 1.00 19.10
C ALA A 48 27.29 -0.17 19.41
N GLN A 49 27.87 -1.17 20.09
CA GLN A 49 27.28 -2.27 20.86
C GLN A 49 26.93 -3.57 20.13
N ASP A 50 27.89 -4.48 20.23
CA ASP A 50 27.78 -5.93 20.18
C ASP A 50 26.67 -6.44 21.10
N TYR A 51 25.56 -6.91 20.53
CA TYR A 51 24.73 -8.06 20.95
C TYR A 51 23.46 -8.09 20.05
N HIS A 52 23.55 -8.39 18.74
CA HIS A 52 22.44 -8.88 17.86
C HIS A 52 22.95 -9.08 16.41
N HIS A 53 23.91 -9.97 16.20
CA HIS A 53 24.65 -10.13 14.94
C HIS A 53 23.86 -10.75 13.76
N ARG A 54 22.55 -11.04 13.90
CA ARG A 54 21.70 -11.54 12.79
C ARG A 54 20.59 -10.58 12.43
N THR A 55 19.92 -10.01 13.43
CA THR A 55 18.89 -8.98 13.24
C THR A 55 19.49 -7.67 12.71
N SER A 56 20.69 -7.29 13.19
CA SER A 56 21.43 -6.12 12.67
C SER A 56 21.75 -6.27 11.17
N ASP A 57 22.11 -7.48 10.74
CA ASP A 57 22.41 -7.76 9.34
C ASP A 57 21.16 -7.74 8.45
N LEU A 58 20.01 -8.22 8.94
CA LEU A 58 18.74 -8.11 8.21
C LEU A 58 18.29 -6.66 8.04
N VAL A 59 18.37 -5.86 9.10
CA VAL A 59 18.07 -4.43 9.04
C VAL A 59 19.04 -3.74 8.07
N ARG A 60 20.35 -4.06 8.14
CA ARG A 60 21.35 -3.49 7.25
C ARG A 60 21.10 -3.82 5.78
N LEU A 61 20.78 -5.08 5.47
CA LEU A 61 20.45 -5.52 4.11
C LEU A 61 19.19 -4.81 3.60
N TYR A 62 18.16 -4.68 4.45
CA TYR A 62 16.94 -3.95 4.11
C TYR A 62 17.21 -2.47 3.82
N LEU A 63 18.00 -1.79 4.69
CA LEU A 63 18.37 -0.38 4.50
C LEU A 63 19.19 -0.18 3.22
N GLN A 64 20.06 -1.13 2.89
CA GLN A 64 20.82 -1.10 1.64
C GLN A 64 19.90 -1.24 0.42
N GLU A 65 18.89 -2.11 0.49
CA GLU A 65 17.94 -2.33 -0.62
C GLU A 65 17.10 -1.08 -0.88
N ILE A 66 16.47 -0.52 0.15
CA ILE A 66 15.65 0.70 -0.01
C ILE A 66 16.49 1.93 -0.35
N GLY A 67 17.79 1.92 -0.02
CA GLY A 67 18.73 2.99 -0.36
C GLY A 67 19.08 3.04 -1.84
N ARG A 68 18.85 1.96 -2.60
CA ARG A 68 19.07 1.92 -4.06
C ARG A 68 17.94 2.57 -4.86
N VAL A 69 16.77 2.75 -4.25
CA VAL A 69 15.61 3.33 -4.92
C VAL A 69 15.72 4.85 -4.91
N ASN A 70 15.58 5.46 -6.09
CA ASN A 70 15.60 6.91 -6.24
C ASN A 70 14.35 7.54 -5.62
N LEU A 71 14.54 8.69 -4.96
CA LEU A 71 13.44 9.49 -4.45
C LEU A 71 12.64 10.09 -5.62
N LEU A 72 11.32 10.19 -5.45
CA LEU A 72 10.45 10.81 -6.44
C LEU A 72 10.55 12.34 -6.37
N GLY A 73 10.74 12.96 -7.53
CA GLY A 73 10.56 14.41 -7.68
C GLY A 73 9.08 14.80 -7.52
N ARG A 74 8.81 16.10 -7.39
CA ARG A 74 7.43 16.61 -7.22
C ARG A 74 6.52 16.24 -8.39
N ASP A 75 7.01 16.34 -9.62
CA ASP A 75 6.22 16.03 -10.81
C ASP A 75 6.00 14.52 -10.96
N GLU A 76 7.02 13.71 -10.66
CA GLU A 76 6.90 12.25 -10.64
C GLU A 76 5.89 11.80 -9.57
N GLU A 77 5.94 12.39 -8.38
CA GLU A 77 5.00 12.11 -7.28
C GLU A 77 3.54 12.33 -7.73
N VAL A 78 3.28 13.43 -8.45
CA VAL A 78 1.95 13.71 -9.03
C VAL A 78 1.58 12.70 -10.11
N GLN A 79 2.50 12.37 -11.01
CA GLN A 79 2.24 11.41 -12.10
C GLN A 79 1.93 10.02 -11.56
N GLU A 80 2.73 9.51 -10.62
CA GLU A 80 2.51 8.19 -10.02
C GLU A 80 1.20 8.17 -9.23
N ALA A 81 0.92 9.23 -8.44
CA ALA A 81 -0.33 9.33 -7.70
C ALA A 81 -1.56 9.30 -8.62
N GLN A 82 -1.51 9.99 -9.78
CA GLN A 82 -2.58 9.94 -10.77
C GLN A 82 -2.77 8.54 -11.37
N GLN A 83 -1.70 7.80 -11.62
CA GLN A 83 -1.77 6.42 -12.12
C GLN A 83 -2.38 5.49 -11.08
N VAL A 84 -1.97 5.62 -9.81
CA VAL A 84 -2.54 4.89 -8.68
C VAL A 84 -4.04 5.20 -8.54
N GLN A 85 -4.44 6.47 -8.59
CA GLN A 85 -5.85 6.87 -8.48
C GLN A 85 -6.73 6.26 -9.58
N ARG A 86 -6.25 6.27 -10.84
CA ARG A 86 -6.95 5.61 -11.95
C ARG A 86 -7.12 4.12 -11.69
N TYR A 87 -6.06 3.46 -11.21
CA TYR A 87 -6.10 2.05 -10.86
C TYR A 87 -7.07 1.74 -9.72
N ILE A 88 -7.01 2.49 -8.62
CA ILE A 88 -7.94 2.32 -7.49
C ILE A 88 -9.39 2.57 -7.92
N LYS A 89 -9.64 3.53 -8.81
CA LYS A 89 -10.97 3.77 -9.38
C LYS A 89 -11.49 2.55 -10.15
N LEU A 90 -10.64 1.90 -10.94
CA LEU A 90 -11.01 0.68 -11.67
C LEU A 90 -11.33 -0.49 -10.73
N LEU A 91 -10.54 -0.66 -9.66
CA LEU A 91 -10.82 -1.69 -8.65
C LEU A 91 -12.14 -1.43 -7.91
N LYS A 92 -12.40 -0.17 -7.54
CA LYS A 92 -13.68 0.24 -6.92
C LYS A 92 -14.84 -0.05 -7.86
N LEU A 93 -14.73 0.32 -9.13
CA LEU A 93 -15.74 0.03 -10.15
C LEU A 93 -16.03 -1.46 -10.26
N ARG A 94 -14.99 -2.29 -10.37
CA ARG A 94 -15.12 -3.76 -10.38
C ARG A 94 -15.85 -4.28 -9.16
N ASN A 95 -15.42 -3.86 -7.97
CA ASN A 95 -16.00 -4.36 -6.72
C ASN A 95 -17.45 -3.88 -6.54
N SER A 96 -17.77 -2.65 -6.96
CA SER A 96 -19.15 -2.14 -6.94
C SER A 96 -20.05 -2.85 -7.95
N ALA A 97 -19.56 -3.15 -9.14
CA ALA A 97 -20.31 -3.90 -10.16
C ALA A 97 -20.56 -5.35 -9.71
N ALA A 98 -19.56 -6.01 -9.12
CA ALA A 98 -19.70 -7.36 -8.58
C ALA A 98 -20.80 -7.45 -7.50
N LYS A 99 -20.87 -6.46 -6.60
CA LYS A 99 -21.94 -6.35 -5.61
C LYS A 99 -23.33 -6.09 -6.20
N LYS A 100 -23.43 -5.39 -7.33
CA LYS A 100 -24.71 -4.99 -7.95
C LYS A 100 -25.29 -6.03 -8.90
N GLU A 101 -24.48 -6.52 -9.83
CA GLU A 101 -24.93 -7.42 -10.90
C GLU A 101 -25.05 -8.85 -10.41
N GLY A 102 -24.29 -9.24 -9.37
CA GLY A 102 -24.23 -10.62 -8.91
C GLY A 102 -23.82 -11.57 -10.04
N GLY A 103 -24.05 -12.88 -9.86
CA GLY A 103 -23.92 -13.84 -10.97
C GLY A 103 -22.48 -14.08 -11.46
N GLU A 104 -22.28 -14.07 -12.78
CA GLU A 104 -21.04 -14.47 -13.44
C GLU A 104 -19.88 -13.49 -13.17
N PHE A 105 -20.15 -12.19 -13.08
CA PHE A 105 -19.13 -11.19 -12.78
C PHE A 105 -18.62 -11.32 -11.33
N GLN A 106 -19.51 -11.64 -10.39
CA GLN A 106 -19.08 -11.95 -9.01
C GLN A 106 -18.24 -13.24 -8.96
N ARG A 107 -18.58 -14.27 -9.76
CA ARG A 107 -17.75 -15.48 -9.88
C ARG A 107 -16.37 -15.15 -10.44
N TYR A 108 -16.27 -14.23 -11.41
CA TYR A 108 -15.00 -13.73 -11.93
C TYR A 108 -14.17 -13.06 -10.82
N VAL A 109 -14.76 -12.15 -10.04
CA VAL A 109 -14.05 -11.49 -8.93
C VAL A 109 -13.60 -12.50 -7.87
N ASN A 110 -14.46 -13.44 -7.49
CA ASN A 110 -14.12 -14.50 -6.54
C ASN A 110 -12.96 -15.38 -7.05
N ALA A 111 -12.96 -15.71 -8.33
CA ALA A 111 -11.87 -16.46 -8.94
C ALA A 111 -10.54 -15.68 -8.88
N MET A 112 -10.57 -14.38 -9.16
CA MET A 112 -9.38 -13.51 -9.06
C MET A 112 -8.86 -13.39 -7.62
N GLU A 113 -9.75 -13.26 -6.63
CA GLU A 113 -9.39 -13.23 -5.21
C GLU A 113 -8.81 -14.57 -4.75
N ALA A 114 -9.39 -15.70 -5.19
CA ALA A 114 -8.87 -17.03 -4.92
C ALA A 114 -7.44 -17.20 -5.46
N ARG A 115 -7.15 -16.67 -6.66
CA ARG A 115 -5.77 -16.65 -7.20
C ARG A 115 -4.83 -15.88 -6.30
N SER A 116 -5.21 -14.69 -5.85
CA SER A 116 -4.38 -13.86 -4.97
C SER A 116 -4.11 -14.55 -3.63
N ARG A 117 -5.13 -15.17 -3.05
CA ARG A 117 -5.01 -15.95 -1.81
C ARG A 117 -4.06 -17.14 -1.97
N LEU A 118 -4.21 -17.91 -3.05
CA LEU A 118 -3.31 -19.01 -3.36
C LEU A 118 -1.88 -18.53 -3.58
N ALA A 119 -1.68 -17.41 -4.28
CA ALA A 119 -0.35 -16.85 -4.49
C ALA A 119 0.32 -16.47 -3.17
N SER A 120 -0.43 -15.87 -2.24
CA SER A 120 0.06 -15.55 -0.89
C SER A 120 0.42 -16.80 -0.09
N GLN A 121 -0.41 -17.86 -0.14
CA GLN A 121 -0.13 -19.12 0.56
C GLN A 121 1.08 -19.87 0.01
N LEU A 122 1.33 -19.75 -1.30
CA LEU A 122 2.42 -20.47 -1.97
C LEU A 122 3.73 -19.68 -2.06
N GLY A 123 3.68 -18.36 -1.88
CA GLY A 123 4.79 -17.47 -2.16
C GLY A 123 5.14 -17.35 -3.65
N HIS A 124 4.35 -17.95 -4.55
CA HIS A 124 4.56 -17.91 -5.99
C HIS A 124 3.23 -18.01 -6.75
N THR A 125 3.26 -17.76 -8.07
CA THR A 125 2.05 -17.84 -8.91
C THR A 125 1.50 -19.28 -8.94
N PRO A 126 0.21 -19.50 -8.65
CA PRO A 126 -0.39 -20.83 -8.70
C PRO A 126 -0.54 -21.36 -10.13
N SER A 127 -0.50 -22.68 -10.29
CA SER A 127 -0.80 -23.32 -11.58
C SER A 127 -2.29 -23.25 -11.90
N TRP A 128 -2.64 -23.30 -13.20
CA TRP A 128 -4.03 -23.30 -13.66
C TRP A 128 -4.88 -24.43 -13.03
N GLN A 129 -4.32 -25.63 -12.90
CA GLN A 129 -5.01 -26.76 -12.29
C GLN A 129 -5.29 -26.51 -10.80
N ARG A 130 -4.34 -25.92 -10.07
CA ARG A 130 -4.51 -25.64 -8.64
C ARG A 130 -5.54 -24.54 -8.41
N TRP A 131 -5.53 -23.50 -9.26
CA TRP A 131 -6.53 -22.44 -9.23
C TRP A 131 -7.94 -22.95 -9.55
N ALA A 132 -8.07 -23.75 -10.60
CA ALA A 132 -9.32 -24.41 -10.97
C ALA A 132 -9.91 -25.25 -9.82
N ARG A 133 -9.07 -26.03 -9.13
CA ARG A 133 -9.47 -26.82 -7.95
C ARG A 133 -9.97 -25.97 -6.78
N GLU A 134 -9.32 -24.84 -6.49
CA GLU A 134 -9.71 -23.93 -5.41
C GLU A 134 -11.11 -23.32 -5.64
N VAL A 135 -11.42 -23.00 -6.89
CA VAL A 135 -12.72 -22.40 -7.26
C VAL A 135 -13.77 -23.49 -7.60
N ASN A 136 -13.38 -24.76 -7.55
CA ASN A 136 -14.21 -25.93 -7.91
C ASN A 136 -14.81 -25.85 -9.32
N ILE A 137 -14.01 -25.44 -10.31
CA ILE A 137 -14.39 -25.36 -11.72
C ILE A 137 -13.32 -25.96 -12.61
N GLU A 138 -13.68 -26.42 -13.80
CA GLU A 138 -12.72 -26.99 -14.75
C GLU A 138 -11.85 -25.91 -15.40
N VAL A 139 -10.60 -26.24 -15.76
CA VAL A 139 -9.65 -25.28 -16.35
C VAL A 139 -10.19 -24.56 -17.60
N PRO A 140 -10.88 -25.24 -18.55
CA PRO A 140 -11.47 -24.57 -19.71
C PRO A 140 -12.58 -23.59 -19.32
N GLU A 141 -13.38 -23.92 -18.32
CA GLU A 141 -14.46 -23.06 -17.82
C GLU A 141 -13.89 -21.85 -17.08
N LEU A 142 -12.86 -22.04 -16.25
CA LEU A 142 -12.12 -20.94 -15.61
C LEU A 142 -11.57 -19.97 -16.66
N LYS A 143 -10.97 -20.46 -17.74
CA LYS A 143 -10.46 -19.59 -18.82
C LYS A 143 -11.58 -18.77 -19.47
N ARG A 144 -12.75 -19.37 -19.71
CA ARG A 144 -13.92 -18.67 -20.26
C ARG A 144 -14.45 -17.61 -19.30
N LEU A 145 -14.60 -17.96 -18.02
CA LEU A 145 -15.02 -17.06 -16.96
C LEU A 145 -14.09 -15.83 -16.85
N LEU A 146 -12.77 -16.05 -16.91
CA LEU A 146 -11.79 -14.98 -16.85
C LEU A 146 -11.82 -14.08 -18.08
N ALA A 147 -12.01 -14.65 -19.27
CA ALA A 147 -12.12 -13.89 -20.50
C ALA A 147 -13.39 -13.03 -20.50
N ALA A 148 -14.55 -13.63 -20.20
CA ALA A 148 -15.84 -12.95 -20.14
C ALA A 148 -15.87 -11.86 -19.05
N GLY A 149 -15.42 -12.19 -17.84
CA GLY A 149 -15.36 -11.22 -16.74
C GLY A 149 -14.40 -10.07 -17.01
N LYS A 150 -13.27 -10.30 -17.68
CA LYS A 150 -12.36 -9.22 -18.08
C LYS A 150 -13.00 -8.33 -19.15
N GLN A 151 -13.69 -8.92 -20.14
CA GLN A 151 -14.40 -8.17 -21.16
C GLN A 151 -15.49 -7.29 -20.54
N GLN A 152 -16.31 -7.85 -19.66
CA GLN A 152 -17.34 -7.12 -18.94
C GLN A 152 -16.74 -5.99 -18.08
N TRP A 153 -15.59 -6.20 -17.44
CA TRP A 153 -14.91 -5.12 -16.69
C TRP A 153 -14.44 -4.00 -17.63
N ALA A 154 -13.92 -4.33 -18.80
CA ALA A 154 -13.50 -3.34 -19.79
C ALA A 154 -14.71 -2.53 -20.30
N GLU A 155 -15.83 -3.20 -20.60
CA GLU A 155 -17.10 -2.57 -20.98
C GLU A 155 -17.63 -1.63 -19.89
N LEU A 156 -17.63 -2.06 -18.63
CA LEU A 156 -18.02 -1.24 -17.48
C LEU A 156 -17.12 0.00 -17.31
N ALA A 157 -15.82 -0.14 -17.60
CA ALA A 157 -14.87 0.94 -17.55
C ALA A 157 -14.92 1.86 -18.80
N GLY A 158 -15.69 1.49 -19.82
CA GLY A 158 -15.81 2.24 -21.07
C GLY A 158 -14.54 2.25 -21.91
N MET A 159 -13.70 1.20 -21.80
CA MET A 159 -12.40 1.10 -22.46
C MET A 159 -12.16 -0.28 -23.07
N GLY A 160 -11.17 -0.41 -23.94
CA GLY A 160 -10.79 -1.71 -24.51
C GLY A 160 -10.13 -2.64 -23.48
N VAL A 161 -10.21 -3.96 -23.69
CA VAL A 161 -9.55 -4.95 -22.80
C VAL A 161 -8.04 -4.70 -22.69
N ALA A 162 -7.38 -4.37 -23.80
CA ALA A 162 -5.95 -4.06 -23.82
C ALA A 162 -5.63 -2.77 -23.04
N GLU A 163 -6.46 -1.74 -23.17
CA GLU A 163 -6.30 -0.47 -22.45
C GLU A 163 -6.54 -0.64 -20.94
N LEU A 164 -7.51 -1.48 -20.56
CA LEU A 164 -7.74 -1.87 -19.17
C LEU A 164 -6.49 -2.55 -18.60
N GLU A 165 -5.94 -3.54 -19.28
CA GLU A 165 -4.73 -4.25 -18.84
C GLU A 165 -3.53 -3.31 -18.70
N GLU A 166 -3.32 -2.42 -19.67
CA GLU A 166 -2.26 -1.42 -19.61
C GLU A 166 -2.43 -0.48 -18.42
N THR A 167 -3.64 0.01 -18.18
CA THR A 167 -3.95 0.90 -17.05
C THR A 167 -3.73 0.20 -15.71
N LEU A 168 -4.13 -1.07 -15.59
CA LEU A 168 -3.89 -1.88 -14.40
C LEU A 168 -2.38 -2.08 -14.18
N ALA A 169 -1.64 -2.45 -15.22
CA ALA A 169 -0.19 -2.67 -15.13
C ALA A 169 0.59 -1.38 -14.80
N LYS A 170 0.17 -0.23 -15.35
CA LYS A 170 0.74 1.08 -14.99
C LYS A 170 0.44 1.43 -13.53
N GLY A 171 -0.81 1.30 -13.09
CA GLY A 171 -1.17 1.63 -11.72
C GLY A 171 -0.57 0.73 -10.64
N ILE A 172 -0.38 -0.57 -10.92
CA ILE A 172 0.32 -1.49 -10.01
C ILE A 172 1.79 -1.05 -9.86
N ARG A 173 2.49 -0.82 -10.98
CA ARG A 173 3.88 -0.36 -10.95
C ARG A 173 4.02 1.01 -10.29
N ALA A 174 3.08 1.92 -10.54
CA ALA A 174 3.04 3.23 -9.91
C ALA A 174 2.86 3.12 -8.39
N LYS A 175 1.97 2.25 -7.93
CA LYS A 175 1.76 1.98 -6.49
C LYS A 175 3.04 1.45 -5.85
N GLU A 176 3.66 0.43 -6.46
CA GLU A 176 4.92 -0.15 -5.99
C GLU A 176 6.02 0.90 -5.91
N ARG A 177 6.22 1.67 -6.99
CA ARG A 177 7.23 2.75 -7.05
C ARG A 177 7.00 3.83 -6.00
N MET A 178 5.74 4.24 -5.76
CA MET A 178 5.41 5.20 -4.70
C MET A 178 5.74 4.64 -3.31
N ILE A 179 5.45 3.37 -3.04
CA ILE A 179 5.78 2.74 -1.76
C ILE A 179 7.30 2.69 -1.59
N GLU A 180 8.02 2.11 -2.55
CA GLU A 180 9.46 1.91 -2.51
C GLU A 180 10.24 3.21 -2.31
N ALA A 181 9.89 4.26 -3.05
CA ALA A 181 10.55 5.56 -2.94
C ALA A 181 10.35 6.24 -1.58
N ASN A 182 9.36 5.79 -0.78
CA ASN A 182 9.02 6.36 0.52
C ASN A 182 9.31 5.42 1.70
N LEU A 183 9.89 4.23 1.48
CA LEU A 183 10.25 3.31 2.58
C LEU A 183 11.28 3.92 3.56
N ARG A 184 12.15 4.82 3.09
CA ARG A 184 13.12 5.53 3.95
C ARG A 184 12.42 6.41 5.00
N LEU A 185 11.28 7.01 4.64
CA LEU A 185 10.45 7.77 5.58
C LEU A 185 9.85 6.85 6.65
N VAL A 186 9.41 5.65 6.28
CA VAL A 186 8.87 4.67 7.25
C VAL A 186 9.92 4.32 8.30
N VAL A 187 11.16 4.05 7.87
CA VAL A 187 12.27 3.76 8.78
C VAL A 187 12.54 4.93 9.73
N SER A 188 12.57 6.17 9.23
CA SER A 188 12.88 7.34 10.08
C SER A 188 11.79 7.59 11.13
N VAL A 189 10.53 7.33 10.79
CA VAL A 189 9.42 7.39 11.75
C VAL A 189 9.52 6.23 12.75
N ALA A 190 9.69 4.99 12.29
CA ALA A 190 9.75 3.78 13.14
C ALA A 190 10.87 3.84 14.20
N LYS A 191 12.05 4.38 13.85
CA LYS A 191 13.16 4.58 14.80
C LYS A 191 12.77 5.40 16.03
N LYS A 192 11.85 6.36 15.91
CA LYS A 192 11.36 7.17 17.04
C LYS A 192 10.53 6.34 18.04
N TYR A 193 9.97 5.21 17.61
CA TYR A 193 9.09 4.34 18.43
C TYR A 193 9.79 3.09 19.00
N GLN A 194 11.06 2.86 18.66
CA GLN A 194 11.83 1.66 19.05
C GLN A 194 11.98 1.47 20.57
N ARG A 195 11.91 2.56 21.37
CA ARG A 195 12.06 2.50 22.84
C ARG A 195 10.87 1.83 23.56
N ARG A 196 9.86 1.34 22.83
CA ARG A 196 8.62 0.76 23.37
C ARG A 196 8.61 -0.78 23.44
N GLY A 197 9.74 -1.44 23.20
CA GLY A 197 9.90 -2.89 23.38
C GLY A 197 9.53 -3.76 22.16
N LEU A 198 9.12 -3.15 21.05
CA LEU A 198 8.92 -3.83 19.76
C LEU A 198 10.21 -3.82 18.93
N GLU A 199 10.41 -4.86 18.11
CA GLU A 199 11.54 -4.93 17.19
C GLU A 199 11.40 -3.86 16.11
N LEU A 200 12.53 -3.27 15.68
CA LEU A 200 12.53 -2.23 14.66
C LEU A 200 11.91 -2.72 13.34
N LEU A 201 12.14 -3.98 12.96
CA LEU A 201 11.56 -4.58 11.76
C LEU A 201 10.03 -4.64 11.86
N ASP A 202 9.48 -5.03 13.00
CA ASP A 202 8.03 -5.08 13.20
C ASP A 202 7.40 -3.68 13.07
N LEU A 203 8.02 -2.66 13.68
CA LEU A 203 7.59 -1.27 13.54
C LEU A 203 7.66 -0.78 12.08
N ILE A 204 8.69 -1.18 11.34
CA ILE A 204 8.82 -0.87 9.90
C ILE A 204 7.70 -1.55 9.11
N GLN A 205 7.37 -2.81 9.40
CA GLN A 205 6.28 -3.51 8.71
C GLN A 205 4.94 -2.81 8.94
N GLU A 206 4.62 -2.46 10.18
CA GLU A 206 3.37 -1.77 10.52
C GLU A 206 3.30 -0.37 9.90
N GLY A 207 4.41 0.36 9.93
CA GLY A 207 4.54 1.64 9.23
C GLY A 207 4.40 1.51 7.71
N THR A 208 4.89 0.41 7.12
CA THR A 208 4.76 0.13 5.67
C THR A 208 3.32 -0.14 5.28
N LEU A 209 2.55 -0.87 6.11
CA LEU A 209 1.11 -1.03 5.92
C LEU A 209 0.38 0.33 6.05
N GLY A 210 0.85 1.22 6.91
CA GLY A 210 0.38 2.61 6.98
C GLY A 210 0.65 3.37 5.68
N LEU A 211 1.88 3.30 5.19
CA LEU A 211 2.30 3.92 3.93
C LEU A 211 1.47 3.43 2.73
N GLU A 212 1.23 2.13 2.61
CA GLU A 212 0.43 1.56 1.52
C GLU A 212 -0.99 2.16 1.51
N ARG A 213 -1.61 2.29 2.68
CA ARG A 213 -2.93 2.94 2.81
C ARG A 213 -2.89 4.41 2.43
N ALA A 214 -1.79 5.11 2.72
CA ALA A 214 -1.59 6.48 2.28
C ALA A 214 -1.54 6.57 0.74
N VAL A 215 -0.76 5.71 0.09
CA VAL A 215 -0.65 5.68 -1.38
C VAL A 215 -2.01 5.50 -2.04
N GLU A 216 -2.85 4.60 -1.52
CA GLU A 216 -4.19 4.34 -2.08
C GLU A 216 -5.18 5.50 -1.93
N LYS A 217 -4.97 6.37 -0.94
CA LYS A 217 -5.89 7.46 -0.58
C LYS A 217 -5.37 8.85 -0.93
N PHE A 218 -4.12 8.97 -1.35
CA PHE A 218 -3.50 10.26 -1.63
C PHE A 218 -4.17 10.97 -2.80
N ASP A 219 -4.26 12.29 -2.69
CA ASP A 219 -4.84 13.17 -3.70
C ASP A 219 -3.87 14.30 -4.06
N PRO A 220 -3.18 14.21 -5.22
CA PRO A 220 -2.21 15.21 -5.62
C PRO A 220 -2.84 16.57 -5.96
N THR A 221 -4.16 16.64 -6.19
CA THR A 221 -4.85 17.90 -6.50
C THR A 221 -4.97 18.83 -5.31
N LYS A 222 -4.80 18.31 -4.09
CA LYS A 222 -4.85 19.09 -2.83
C LYS A 222 -3.60 19.94 -2.57
N GLY A 223 -2.53 19.77 -3.36
CA GLY A 223 -1.35 20.65 -3.33
C GLY A 223 -0.32 20.38 -2.22
N TYR A 224 -0.56 19.40 -1.35
CA TYR A 224 0.38 18.96 -0.32
C TYR A 224 1.35 17.89 -0.85
N ARG A 225 2.56 17.82 -0.29
CA ARG A 225 3.52 16.74 -0.59
C ARG A 225 3.03 15.42 -0.02
N PHE A 226 3.30 14.33 -0.75
CA PHE A 226 2.95 12.98 -0.33
C PHE A 226 3.58 12.62 1.02
N SER A 227 4.84 13.00 1.26
CA SER A 227 5.55 12.76 2.52
C SER A 227 4.80 13.31 3.74
N THR A 228 4.24 14.52 3.62
CA THR A 228 3.42 15.14 4.67
C THR A 228 2.15 14.33 4.93
N TYR A 229 1.47 13.91 3.87
CA TYR A 229 0.24 13.14 3.97
C TYR A 229 0.48 11.72 4.53
N SER A 230 1.53 11.03 4.06
CA SER A 230 1.85 9.66 4.44
C SER A 230 2.33 9.56 5.89
N TYR A 231 2.98 10.60 6.42
CA TYR A 231 3.47 10.62 7.81
C TYR A 231 2.39 10.22 8.81
N TRP A 232 1.18 10.79 8.68
CA TRP A 232 0.07 10.48 9.58
C TRP A 232 -0.31 8.99 9.54
N TRP A 233 -0.41 8.41 8.34
CA TRP A 233 -0.76 7.00 8.17
C TRP A 233 0.31 6.05 8.67
N ILE A 234 1.59 6.40 8.45
CA ILE A 234 2.74 5.63 8.94
C ILE A 234 2.73 5.61 10.47
N ARG A 235 2.62 6.79 11.10
CA ARG A 235 2.54 6.92 12.56
C ARG A 235 1.34 6.15 13.11
N GLN A 236 0.17 6.33 12.51
CA GLN A 236 -1.07 5.65 12.91
C GLN A 236 -0.89 4.13 12.88
N GLY A 237 -0.28 3.58 11.82
CA GLY A 237 0.04 2.16 11.71
C GLY A 237 0.93 1.68 12.86
N ILE A 238 2.05 2.37 13.07
CA ILE A 238 3.02 2.05 14.13
C ILE A 238 2.38 2.10 15.53
N THR A 239 1.55 3.10 15.81
CA THR A 239 0.95 3.29 17.15
C THR A 239 -0.20 2.33 17.47
N ARG A 240 -0.76 1.65 16.46
CA ARG A 240 -1.87 0.69 16.64
C ARG A 240 -1.41 -0.75 16.86
N ALA A 241 -0.18 -1.06 16.52
CA ALA A 241 0.47 -2.34 16.77
C ALA A 241 0.94 -2.44 18.23
#